data_AF-A0A370N5B0-F1
#
_entry.id   AF-A0A370N5B0-F1
#
_cell.length_a   1.000
_cell.length_b   1.000
_cell.length_c   1.000
_cell.angle_alpha   90.00
_cell.angle_beta   90.00
_cell.angle_gamma   90.00
#
_symmetry.space_group_name_H-M   'P 1'
#
loop_
_entity.id
_entity.type
_entity.pdbx_description
1 polymer ?
#
loop_
_entity_poly.entity_id
_entity_poly.type
_entity_poly.pdbx_seq_one_letter_code
_entity_poly.pdbx_strand_id
1 'polypeptide(L)'
;MNEIVDLLDEYEAILDKDSLYARVLMSFIVEREVRVRHDLERRIEATTIDRKQFARLRHFARTAPLGCLAKLYEENRSGSDEIR
;
A
#
# COMPACT_ATOMS: atom_id res chain seq x y z
N MET A 1 9.61 -3.65 0.23
CA MET A 1 8.21 -3.25 0.53
C MET A 1 8.10 -1.73 0.35
N ASN A 2 8.70 -1.16 -0.71
CA ASN A 2 8.62 0.27 -1.06
C ASN A 2 7.45 0.58 -1.98
N GLU A 3 6.84 -0.43 -2.60
CA GLU A 3 5.86 -0.23 -3.68
C GLU A 3 4.58 0.52 -3.26
N ILE A 4 4.18 0.48 -1.98
CA ILE A 4 3.03 1.26 -1.47
C ILE A 4 3.38 2.75 -1.37
N VAL A 5 4.63 3.08 -1.01
CA VAL A 5 5.13 4.46 -0.95
C VAL A 5 5.32 4.98 -2.38
N ASP A 6 5.94 4.20 -3.26
CA ASP A 6 6.10 4.55 -4.68
C ASP A 6 4.73 4.82 -5.35
N LEU A 7 3.71 4.02 -5.01
CA LEU A 7 2.34 4.25 -5.48
C LEU A 7 1.77 5.59 -4.99
N LEU A 8 2.00 5.95 -3.73
CA LEU A 8 1.53 7.22 -3.16
C LEU A 8 2.15 8.40 -3.90
N ASP A 9 3.46 8.38 -4.11
CA ASP A 9 4.20 9.43 -4.82
C ASP A 9 3.71 9.58 -6.27
N GLU A 10 3.48 8.46 -6.96
CA GLU A 10 2.94 8.43 -8.32
C GLU A 10 1.51 8.99 -8.38
N TYR A 11 0.66 8.67 -7.39
CA TYR A 11 -0.68 9.24 -7.27
C TYR A 11 -0.63 10.76 -7.10
N GLU A 12 0.17 11.26 -6.16
CA GLU A 12 0.30 12.69 -5.87
C GLU A 12 0.82 13.48 -7.06
N ALA A 13 1.77 12.93 -7.83
CA ALA A 13 2.33 13.59 -9.00
C ALA A 13 1.33 13.82 -10.16
N ILE A 14 0.21 13.10 -10.16
CA ILE A 14 -0.74 13.03 -11.28
C ILE A 14 -2.14 13.51 -10.89
N LEU A 15 -2.51 13.50 -9.61
CA LEU A 15 -3.87 13.78 -9.12
C LEU A 15 -4.47 15.10 -9.65
N ASP A 16 -3.66 16.16 -9.72
CA ASP A 16 -4.11 17.50 -10.15
C ASP A 16 -3.97 17.73 -11.66
N LYS A 17 -3.65 16.69 -12.44
CA LYS A 17 -3.45 16.80 -13.89
C LYS A 17 -4.66 16.33 -14.67
N ASP A 18 -5.32 17.26 -15.36
CA ASP A 18 -6.56 16.99 -16.08
C ASP A 18 -6.39 16.49 -17.54
N SER A 19 -5.19 16.01 -17.87
CA SER A 19 -4.87 15.55 -19.23
C SER A 19 -5.33 14.11 -19.49
N LEU A 20 -5.64 13.76 -20.75
CA LEU A 20 -5.90 12.37 -21.14
C LEU A 20 -4.74 11.44 -20.77
N TYR A 21 -3.50 11.93 -20.92
CA TYR A 21 -2.30 11.21 -20.53
C TYR A 21 -2.27 10.90 -19.03
N ALA A 22 -2.63 11.87 -18.18
CA ALA A 22 -2.73 11.68 -16.73
C ALA A 22 -3.79 10.64 -16.35
N ARG A 23 -4.94 10.63 -17.02
CA ARG A 23 -6.00 9.61 -16.79
C ARG A 23 -5.53 8.21 -17.16
N VAL A 24 -4.78 8.08 -18.27
CA VAL A 24 -4.17 6.80 -18.67
C VAL A 24 -3.16 6.34 -17.63
N LEU A 25 -2.24 7.20 -17.18
CA LEU A 25 -1.30 6.85 -16.11
C LEU A 25 -2.01 6.46 -14.81
N MET A 26 -3.06 7.18 -14.44
CA MET A 26 -3.87 6.87 -13.26
C MET A 26 -4.46 5.45 -13.33
N SER A 27 -4.91 4.99 -14.51
CA SER A 27 -5.39 3.61 -14.66
C SER A 27 -4.32 2.56 -14.40
N PHE A 28 -3.07 2.78 -14.84
CA PHE A 28 -1.95 1.88 -14.56
C PHE A 28 -1.60 1.84 -13.06
N ILE A 29 -1.67 3.00 -12.39
CA ILE A 29 -1.44 3.12 -10.95
C ILE A 29 -2.51 2.35 -10.17
N VAL A 30 -3.79 2.50 -10.53
CA VAL A 30 -4.90 1.75 -9.92
C VAL A 30 -4.71 0.23 -10.10
N GLU A 31 -4.32 -0.23 -11.29
CA GLU A 31 -4.05 -1.66 -11.51
C GLU A 31 -2.88 -2.18 -10.68
N ARG A 32 -1.81 -1.37 -10.55
CA ARG A 32 -0.65 -1.72 -9.73
C ARG A 32 -1.02 -1.75 -8.25
N GLU A 33 -1.85 -0.82 -7.78
CA GLU A 33 -2.38 -0.82 -6.42
C GLU A 33 -3.10 -2.14 -6.10
N VAL A 34 -3.96 -2.63 -6.99
CA VAL A 34 -4.66 -3.91 -6.81
C VAL A 34 -3.66 -5.06 -6.63
N ARG A 35 -2.60 -5.12 -7.46
CA ARG A 35 -1.56 -6.14 -7.35
C ARG A 35 -0.81 -6.06 -6.02
N VAL A 36 -0.40 -4.86 -5.62
CA VAL A 36 0.32 -4.62 -4.35
C VAL A 36 -0.54 -5.00 -3.14
N ARG A 37 -1.83 -4.67 -3.15
CA ARG A 37 -2.77 -5.09 -2.08
C ARG A 37 -2.92 -6.61 -2.02
N HIS A 38 -3.01 -7.28 -3.17
CA HIS A 38 -3.05 -8.75 -3.20
C HIS A 38 -1.77 -9.39 -2.64
N ASP A 39 -0.61 -8.83 -2.92
CA ASP A 39 0.66 -9.33 -2.37
C ASP A 39 0.76 -9.08 -0.86
N LEU A 40 0.26 -7.93 -0.38
CA LEU A 40 0.14 -7.65 1.05
C LEU A 40 -0.78 -8.67 1.75
N GLU A 41 -1.93 -8.99 1.16
CA GLU A 41 -2.82 -10.02 1.70
C GLU A 41 -2.13 -11.39 1.83
N ARG A 42 -1.39 -11.82 0.80
CA ARG A 42 -0.64 -13.09 0.85
C ARG A 42 0.40 -13.10 1.96
N ARG A 43 1.07 -11.97 2.21
CA ARG A 43 2.04 -11.85 3.31
C ARG A 43 1.36 -11.90 4.67
N ILE A 44 0.21 -11.26 4.83
CA ILE A 44 -0.60 -11.32 6.06
C ILE A 44 -1.01 -12.77 6.33
N GLU A 45 -1.47 -13.49 5.31
CA GLU A 45 -1.83 -14.91 5.40
C GLU A 45 -0.64 -15.78 5.82
N ALA A 46 0.53 -15.55 5.24
CA ALA A 46 1.74 -16.31 5.55
C ALA A 46 2.30 -16.05 6.96
N THR A 47 2.02 -14.89 7.55
CA THR A 47 2.68 -14.42 8.80
C THR A 47 1.76 -14.36 10.01
N THR A 48 0.43 -14.43 9.83
CA THR A 48 -0.54 -14.27 10.93
C THR A 48 -1.17 -15.59 11.31
N ILE A 49 -0.86 -16.08 12.52
CA ILE A 49 -1.39 -17.35 13.05
C ILE A 49 -2.80 -17.16 13.66
N ASP A 50 -3.04 -16.03 14.33
CA ASP A 50 -4.33 -15.75 14.96
C ASP A 50 -5.40 -15.39 13.91
N ARG A 51 -6.51 -16.15 13.91
CA ARG A 51 -7.59 -15.99 12.92
C ARG A 51 -8.34 -14.66 13.03
N LYS A 52 -8.50 -14.11 14.23
CA LYS A 52 -9.19 -12.82 14.44
C LYS A 52 -8.29 -11.67 13.97
N GLN A 53 -7.00 -11.74 14.28
CA GLN A 53 -6.00 -10.78 13.83
C GLN A 53 -5.86 -10.85 12.30
N PHE A 54 -5.83 -12.04 11.72
CA PHE A 54 -5.79 -12.25 10.28
C PHE A 54 -6.96 -11.54 9.57
N ALA A 55 -8.20 -11.74 10.05
CA ALA A 55 -9.37 -11.11 9.46
C ALA A 55 -9.30 -9.57 9.50
N ARG A 56 -8.82 -9.00 10.62
CA ARG A 56 -8.64 -7.54 10.76
C ARG A 56 -7.56 -7.00 9.84
N LEU A 57 -6.39 -7.64 9.79
CA LEU A 57 -5.27 -7.22 8.96
C LEU A 57 -5.62 -7.35 7.47
N ARG A 58 -6.28 -8.44 7.06
CA ARG A 58 -6.74 -8.62 5.69
C ARG A 58 -7.77 -7.57 5.29
N HIS A 59 -8.73 -7.26 6.16
CA HIS A 59 -9.69 -6.19 5.90
C HIS A 59 -8.99 -4.84 5.74
N PHE A 60 -8.06 -4.52 6.64
CA PHE A 60 -7.28 -3.28 6.57
C PHE A 60 -6.46 -3.17 5.28
N ALA A 61 -5.74 -4.22 4.87
CA ALA A 61 -4.99 -4.25 3.62
C ALA A 61 -5.85 -3.98 2.37
N ARG A 62 -7.13 -4.34 2.41
CA ARG A 62 -8.08 -4.15 1.31
C ARG A 62 -8.67 -2.75 1.25
N THR A 63 -9.02 -2.18 2.40
CA THR A 63 -9.90 -1.00 2.46
C THR A 63 -9.21 0.26 2.95
N ALA A 64 -8.04 0.14 3.59
CA ALA A 64 -7.32 1.30 4.08
C ALA A 64 -6.87 2.19 2.91
N PRO A 65 -6.95 3.52 3.04
CA PRO A 65 -6.31 4.45 2.12
C PRO A 65 -4.82 4.14 1.98
N LEU A 66 -4.26 4.34 0.79
CA LEU A 66 -2.83 4.09 0.53
C LEU A 66 -1.93 4.87 1.49
N GLY A 67 -2.27 6.13 1.80
CA GLY A 67 -1.51 6.93 2.78
C GLY A 67 -1.45 6.30 4.17
N CYS A 68 -2.51 5.60 4.60
CA CYS A 68 -2.49 4.88 5.88
C CYS A 68 -1.57 3.64 5.82
N LEU A 69 -1.54 2.95 4.69
CA LEU A 69 -0.65 1.80 4.48
C LEU A 69 0.82 2.25 4.38
N ALA A 70 1.09 3.35 3.68
CA ALA A 70 2.41 3.95 3.56
C ALA A 70 2.95 4.40 4.93
N LYS A 71 2.14 5.13 5.71
CA LYS A 71 2.50 5.56 7.06
C LYS A 71 2.82 4.40 7.98
N LEU A 72 1.99 3.34 7.96
CA LEU A 72 2.25 2.13 8.75
C LEU A 72 3.59 1.48 8.35
N TYR A 73 3.92 1.45 7.05
CA TYR A 73 5.19 0.94 6.58
C TYR A 73 6.37 1.79 7.07
N GLU A 74 6.27 3.11 6.98
CA GLU A 74 7.30 4.05 7.45
C GLU A 74 7.53 3.94 8.95
N GLU A 75 6.48 3.91 9.76
CA GLU A 75 6.58 3.76 11.22
C GLU A 75 7.33 2.46 11.61
N ASN A 76 7.08 1.35 10.91
CA ASN A 76 7.77 0.08 11.15
C ASN A 76 9.19 0.05 10.58
N ARG A 77 9.48 0.85 9.54
CA ARG A 77 10.82 1.00 8.98
C ARG A 77 11.71 1.80 9.92
N SER A 78 11.23 2.92 10.45
CA SER A 78 11.98 3.78 11.38
C SER A 78 12.33 3.08 12.69
N GLY A 79 11.44 2.22 13.21
CA GLY A 79 11.75 1.39 14.39
C GLY A 79 12.81 0.30 14.16
N SER A 80 13.20 0.05 12.91
CA SER A 80 14.25 -0.92 12.56
C SER A 80 15.65 -0.29 12.55
N ASP A 81 15.74 1.02 12.37
CA ASP A 81 17.01 1.77 12.28
C ASP A 81 17.48 2.32 13.64
N GLU A 82 16.61 2.41 14.66
CA GLU A 82 16.97 2.83 16.03
C GLU A 82 17.56 1.71 16.90
N ILE A 83 17.59 0.47 16.40
CA ILE A 83 18.28 -0.66 17.06
C ILE A 83 19.60 -0.93 16.32
N ARG A 84 20.56 -0.01 16.41
CA ARG A 84 21.93 -0.23 15.96
C ARG A 84 22.96 0.45 16.86
#